data_AF-J9DII6-F1
#
_entry.id   AF-J9DII6-F1
#
_cell.length_a   1.000
_cell.length_b   1.000
_cell.length_c   1.000
_cell.angle_alpha   90.00
_cell.angle_beta   90.00
_cell.angle_gamma   90.00
#
_symmetry.space_group_name_H-M   'P 1'
#
loop_
_entity.id
_entity.type
_entity.pdbx_description
1 polymer ?
#
loop_
_entity_poly.entity_id
_entity_poly.type
_entity_poly.pdbx_seq_one_letter_code
_entity_poly.pdbx_strand_id
1 'polypeptide(L)'
;MIKDVTFTQTSYADVPAKFEAGTGSLADAVGLGAALTYLDTLDLQAAALHETALLTMATDALKTIPGFSILGQSSQKADVLSFNIDGFSAQDIAIGLNEVDIAIRSGHHCAQPILRRFGVEESARASFAIYKTHEDVDRLFIVCASFAQANRYKKI
;
A
#
# COMPACT_ATOMS: atom_id res chain seq x y z
N MET A 1 -30.17 8.43 -10.53
CA MET A 1 -30.64 9.49 -11.41
C MET A 1 -32.15 9.42 -11.58
N ILE A 2 -32.76 10.59 -11.66
CA ILE A 2 -34.18 10.76 -11.94
C ILE A 2 -34.43 10.44 -13.41
N LYS A 3 -35.50 9.71 -13.71
CA LYS A 3 -35.98 9.52 -15.08
C LYS A 3 -36.95 10.63 -15.47
N ASP A 4 -37.90 10.94 -14.59
CA ASP A 4 -38.88 12.01 -14.78
C ASP A 4 -39.43 12.50 -13.44
N VAL A 5 -39.76 13.78 -13.34
CA VAL A 5 -40.37 14.41 -12.14
C VAL A 5 -41.52 15.31 -12.55
N THR A 6 -42.65 15.10 -11.88
CA THR A 6 -43.79 16.01 -11.86
C THR A 6 -44.05 16.47 -10.43
N PHE A 7 -44.97 17.42 -10.23
CA PHE A 7 -45.35 17.87 -8.88
C PHE A 7 -45.93 16.76 -8.00
N THR A 8 -46.47 15.69 -8.58
CA THR A 8 -47.16 14.61 -7.86
C THR A 8 -46.40 13.29 -7.88
N GLN A 9 -45.36 13.15 -8.72
CA GLN A 9 -44.69 11.88 -8.91
C GLN A 9 -43.22 12.07 -9.31
N THR A 10 -42.36 11.20 -8.79
CA THR A 10 -40.99 11.03 -9.25
C THR A 10 -40.80 9.61 -9.74
N SER A 11 -40.19 9.47 -10.92
CA SER A 11 -39.71 8.19 -11.43
C SER A 11 -38.19 8.22 -11.54
N TYR A 12 -37.57 7.07 -11.31
CA TYR A 12 -36.12 6.90 -11.35
C TYR A 12 -35.70 6.18 -12.62
N ALA A 13 -34.47 6.42 -13.05
CA ALA A 13 -33.85 5.62 -14.10
C ALA A 13 -33.69 4.17 -13.64
N ASP A 14 -33.59 3.25 -14.60
CA ASP A 14 -33.22 1.87 -14.32
C ASP A 14 -31.76 1.79 -13.86
N VAL A 15 -31.38 0.66 -13.24
CA VAL A 15 -29.99 0.40 -12.85
C VAL A 15 -29.12 0.15 -14.09
N PRO A 16 -27.87 0.63 -14.13
CA PRO A 16 -27.12 1.28 -13.05
C PRO A 16 -27.33 2.80 -12.93
N ALA A 17 -27.86 3.48 -13.96
CA ALA A 17 -28.02 4.94 -14.01
C ALA A 17 -28.84 5.50 -12.84
N LYS A 18 -29.69 4.68 -12.20
CA LYS A 18 -30.32 5.00 -10.92
C LYS A 18 -29.33 5.51 -9.84
N PHE A 19 -28.07 5.11 -9.86
CA PHE A 19 -27.05 5.48 -8.88
C PHE A 19 -25.99 6.47 -9.39
N GLU A 20 -26.03 6.84 -10.67
CA GLU A 20 -25.02 7.68 -11.31
C GLU A 20 -25.63 9.02 -11.71
N ALA A 21 -25.73 9.94 -10.75
CA ALA A 21 -26.33 11.25 -10.99
C ALA A 21 -25.34 12.24 -11.64
N GLY A 22 -25.86 13.06 -12.55
CA GLY A 22 -25.08 14.08 -13.26
C GLY A 22 -24.17 13.50 -14.34
N THR A 23 -23.24 14.32 -14.83
CA THR A 23 -22.20 13.87 -15.76
C THR A 23 -21.22 12.99 -15.01
N GLY A 24 -21.14 11.72 -15.37
CA GLY A 24 -20.18 10.77 -14.78
C GLY A 24 -18.73 11.11 -15.13
N SER A 25 -17.77 10.47 -14.45
CA SER A 25 -16.35 10.59 -14.81
C SER A 25 -16.04 9.74 -16.05
N LEU A 26 -16.37 10.29 -17.22
CA LEU A 26 -16.30 9.57 -18.49
C LEU A 26 -14.86 9.17 -18.85
N ALA A 27 -13.91 10.11 -18.73
CA ALA A 27 -12.51 9.85 -19.06
C ALA A 27 -11.90 8.80 -18.11
N ASP A 28 -12.17 8.88 -16.80
CA ASP A 28 -11.67 7.92 -15.83
C ASP A 28 -12.26 6.52 -16.04
N ALA A 29 -13.55 6.43 -16.40
CA ALA A 29 -14.19 5.15 -16.70
C ALA A 29 -13.54 4.47 -17.93
N VAL A 30 -13.24 5.24 -18.98
CA VAL A 30 -12.50 4.75 -20.15
C VAL A 30 -11.07 4.35 -19.77
N GLY A 31 -10.39 5.16 -18.96
CA GLY A 31 -9.04 4.86 -18.47
C GLY A 31 -8.99 3.59 -17.62
N LEU A 32 -9.98 3.38 -16.75
CA LEU A 32 -10.13 2.14 -15.98
C LEU A 32 -10.37 0.94 -16.90
N GLY A 33 -11.20 1.08 -17.94
CA GLY A 33 -11.38 0.04 -18.95
C GLY A 33 -10.07 -0.35 -19.64
N ALA A 34 -9.24 0.63 -19.99
CA ALA A 34 -7.92 0.37 -20.57
C ALA A 34 -6.96 -0.31 -19.58
N ALA A 35 -6.97 0.09 -18.30
CA ALA A 35 -6.17 -0.54 -17.26
C ALA A 35 -6.58 -2.00 -17.03
N LEU A 36 -7.88 -2.29 -17.00
CA LEU A 36 -8.39 -3.67 -16.91
C LEU A 36 -7.98 -4.50 -18.12
N THR A 37 -8.10 -3.93 -19.33
CA THR A 37 -7.64 -4.60 -20.57
C THR A 37 -6.15 -4.92 -20.51
N TYR A 38 -5.32 -4.03 -19.98
CA TYR A 38 -3.90 -4.29 -19.77
C TYR A 38 -3.68 -5.45 -18.78
N LEU A 39 -4.40 -5.48 -17.65
CA LEU A 39 -4.30 -6.58 -16.69
C LEU A 39 -4.75 -7.92 -17.29
N ASP A 40 -5.76 -7.93 -18.17
CA ASP A 40 -6.20 -9.14 -18.89
C ASP A 40 -5.13 -9.67 -19.87
N THR A 41 -4.15 -8.86 -20.27
CA THR A 41 -3.01 -9.33 -21.06
C THR A 41 -1.94 -10.05 -20.24
N LEU A 42 -1.99 -9.93 -18.91
CA LEU A 42 -1.00 -10.52 -18.01
C LEU A 42 -1.46 -11.88 -17.49
N ASP A 43 -0.50 -12.73 -17.17
CA ASP A 43 -0.76 -13.90 -16.33
C ASP A 43 -0.88 -13.45 -14.87
N LEU A 44 -2.13 -13.30 -14.40
CA LEU A 44 -2.42 -12.84 -13.03
C LEU A 44 -1.93 -13.82 -11.96
N GLN A 45 -1.78 -15.11 -12.27
CA GLN A 45 -1.21 -16.08 -11.32
C GLN A 45 0.30 -15.87 -11.20
N ALA A 46 1.00 -15.72 -12.33
CA ALA A 46 2.42 -15.39 -12.33
C ALA A 46 2.69 -14.04 -11.65
N ALA A 47 1.83 -13.04 -11.87
CA ALA A 47 1.90 -11.74 -11.22
C ALA A 47 1.76 -11.84 -9.69
N ALA A 48 0.76 -12.58 -9.19
CA ALA A 48 0.58 -12.80 -7.76
C ALA A 48 1.77 -13.55 -7.14
N LEU A 49 2.31 -14.57 -7.83
CA LEU A 49 3.51 -15.29 -7.37
C LEU A 49 4.74 -14.38 -7.31
N HIS A 50 4.91 -13.49 -8.30
CA HIS A 50 5.97 -12.49 -8.32
C HIS A 50 5.87 -11.51 -7.14
N GLU A 51 4.68 -10.95 -6.90
CA GLU A 51 4.45 -10.04 -5.76
C GLU A 51 4.72 -10.74 -4.41
N THR A 52 4.26 -11.99 -4.26
CA THR A 52 4.51 -12.80 -3.05
C THR A 52 5.99 -13.14 -2.87
N ALA A 53 6.73 -13.41 -3.95
CA ALA A 53 8.16 -13.62 -3.89
C ALA A 53 8.90 -12.37 -3.37
N LEU A 54 8.53 -11.18 -3.87
CA LEU A 54 9.09 -9.90 -3.40
C LEU A 54 8.75 -9.63 -1.93
N LEU A 55 7.50 -9.84 -1.52
CA LEU A 55 7.11 -9.70 -0.11
C LEU A 55 7.93 -10.64 0.78
N THR A 56 8.10 -11.89 0.36
CA THR A 56 8.86 -12.90 1.12
C THR A 56 10.31 -12.48 1.26
N MET A 57 10.96 -12.11 0.15
CA MET A 57 12.34 -11.61 0.13
C MET A 57 12.51 -10.39 1.04
N ALA A 58 11.62 -9.39 0.95
CA ALA A 58 11.66 -8.20 1.77
C ALA A 58 11.46 -8.53 3.26
N THR A 59 10.50 -9.41 3.56
CA THR A 59 10.20 -9.84 4.93
C THR A 59 11.40 -10.54 5.57
N ASP A 60 12.03 -11.45 4.84
CA ASP A 60 13.18 -12.21 5.34
C ASP A 60 14.40 -11.33 5.54
N ALA A 61 14.70 -10.44 4.58
CA ALA A 61 15.82 -9.51 4.68
C ALA A 61 15.62 -8.51 5.84
N LEU A 62 14.47 -7.83 5.90
CA LEU A 62 14.23 -6.77 6.87
C LEU A 62 14.11 -7.28 8.32
N LYS A 63 13.63 -8.50 8.54
CA LYS A 63 13.60 -9.13 9.87
C LYS A 63 15.00 -9.28 10.50
N THR A 64 16.06 -9.25 9.70
CA THR A 64 17.44 -9.32 10.22
C THR A 64 17.89 -8.01 10.88
N ILE A 65 17.18 -6.90 10.66
CA ILE A 65 17.53 -5.57 11.16
C ILE A 65 17.17 -5.46 12.66
N PRO A 66 18.12 -5.12 13.55
CA PRO A 66 17.83 -4.92 14.96
C PRO A 66 16.78 -3.83 15.20
N GLY A 67 15.77 -4.14 16.02
CA GLY A 67 14.66 -3.22 16.32
C GLY A 67 13.59 -3.14 15.23
N PHE A 68 13.70 -3.94 14.17
CA PHE A 68 12.68 -4.03 13.14
C PHE A 68 11.49 -4.89 13.61
N SER A 69 10.28 -4.36 13.47
CA SER A 69 9.03 -5.05 13.84
C SER A 69 8.03 -4.99 12.70
N ILE A 70 7.39 -6.13 12.41
CA ILE A 70 6.38 -6.26 11.36
C ILE A 70 4.99 -6.29 11.98
N LEU A 71 4.08 -5.50 11.43
CA LEU A 71 2.67 -5.50 11.78
C LEU A 71 1.90 -6.44 10.84
N GLY A 72 1.49 -7.58 11.37
CA GLY A 72 0.72 -8.60 10.65
C GLY A 72 1.59 -9.58 9.84
N GLN A 73 1.62 -10.83 10.31
CA GLN A 73 2.43 -11.93 9.76
C GLN A 73 1.58 -13.16 9.41
N SER A 74 0.36 -12.93 8.91
CA SER A 74 -0.48 -14.02 8.41
C SER A 74 0.26 -14.81 7.33
N SER A 75 0.10 -16.14 7.32
CA SER A 75 0.66 -17.02 6.29
C SER A 75 0.08 -16.74 4.90
N GLN A 76 -1.15 -16.23 4.86
CA GLN A 76 -1.81 -15.72 3.66
C GLN A 76 -2.13 -14.26 3.87
N LYS A 77 -1.47 -13.38 3.13
CA LYS A 77 -1.70 -11.93 3.15
C LYS A 77 -1.39 -11.34 1.78
N ALA A 78 -2.00 -10.20 1.50
CA ALA A 78 -1.62 -9.38 0.36
C ALA A 78 -0.16 -8.87 0.52
N ASP A 79 0.43 -8.48 -0.61
CA ASP A 79 1.83 -8.09 -0.75
C ASP A 79 2.13 -6.68 -0.20
N VAL A 80 1.84 -6.53 1.10
CA VAL A 80 1.93 -5.29 1.86
C VAL A 80 2.68 -5.53 3.16
N LEU A 81 3.72 -4.75 3.38
CA LEU A 81 4.59 -4.82 4.55
C LEU A 81 4.45 -3.54 5.36
N SER A 82 3.67 -3.60 6.45
CA SER A 82 3.65 -2.57 7.49
C SER A 82 4.70 -2.90 8.55
N PHE A 83 5.53 -1.93 8.92
CA PHE A 83 6.65 -2.14 9.83
C PHE A 83 7.00 -0.88 10.62
N ASN A 84 7.78 -1.08 11.68
CA ASN A 84 8.42 -0.03 12.48
C ASN A 84 9.88 -0.41 12.77
N ILE A 85 10.71 0.60 13.02
CA ILE A 85 12.10 0.44 13.47
C ILE A 85 12.24 1.21 14.78
N ASP A 86 12.62 0.51 15.86
CA ASP A 86 12.79 1.13 17.18
C ASP A 86 13.64 2.41 17.09
N GLY A 87 13.27 3.44 17.85
CA GLY A 87 14.02 4.71 17.89
C GLY A 87 13.77 5.66 16.71
N PHE A 88 12.91 5.30 15.76
CA PHE A 88 12.49 6.17 14.65
C PHE A 88 10.97 6.21 14.55
N SER A 89 10.42 7.39 14.30
CA SER A 89 9.01 7.51 13.92
C SER A 89 8.78 6.92 12.53
N ALA A 90 7.55 6.54 12.21
CA ALA A 90 7.21 6.10 10.85
C ALA A 90 7.50 7.20 9.82
N GLN A 91 7.37 8.46 10.23
CA GLN A 91 7.71 9.62 9.40
C GLN A 91 9.21 9.74 9.14
N ASP A 92 10.07 9.54 10.15
CA ASP A 92 11.54 9.56 9.96
C ASP A 92 11.99 8.50 8.97
N ILE A 93 11.41 7.29 9.06
CA ILE A 93 11.68 6.18 8.13
C ILE A 93 11.30 6.57 6.71
N ALA A 94 10.10 7.15 6.52
CA ALA A 94 9.62 7.57 5.21
C ALA A 94 10.47 8.70 4.61
N ILE A 95 10.91 9.66 5.42
CA ILE A 95 11.80 10.75 4.96
C ILE A 95 13.14 10.19 4.51
N GLY A 96 13.81 9.36 5.33
CA GLY A 96 15.12 8.81 4.97
C GLY A 96 15.08 7.89 3.75
N LEU A 97 13.98 7.16 3.53
CA LEU A 97 13.77 6.41 2.28
C LEU A 97 13.56 7.33 1.08
N ASN A 98 12.80 8.43 1.26
CA ASN A 98 12.54 9.39 0.20
C ASN A 98 13.80 10.16 -0.25
N GLU A 99 14.78 10.37 0.64
CA GLU A 99 16.07 11.00 0.29
C GLU A 99 16.88 10.23 -0.77
N VAL A 100 16.55 8.95 -0.99
CA VAL A 100 17.17 8.09 -1.99
C VAL A 100 16.14 7.51 -2.97
N ASP A 101 15.08 8.28 -3.20
CA ASP A 101 14.01 8.02 -4.17
C ASP A 101 13.19 6.74 -3.91
N ILE A 102 13.10 6.30 -2.66
CA ILE A 102 12.25 5.17 -2.26
C ILE A 102 10.96 5.69 -1.64
N ALA A 103 9.87 5.60 -2.39
CA ALA A 103 8.56 6.02 -1.93
C ALA A 103 7.88 4.92 -1.09
N ILE A 104 7.60 5.25 0.18
CA ILE A 104 6.72 4.49 1.06
C ILE A 104 5.65 5.40 1.68
N ARG A 105 4.67 4.83 2.38
CA ARG A 105 3.71 5.62 3.16
C ARG A 105 3.94 5.44 4.65
N SER A 106 3.88 6.54 5.41
CA SER A 106 3.84 6.53 6.87
C SER A 106 2.48 6.99 7.41
N GLY A 107 2.23 6.74 8.70
CA GLY A 107 1.08 7.22 9.44
C GLY A 107 0.03 6.14 9.71
N HIS A 108 -1.25 6.54 9.71
CA HIS A 108 -2.34 5.66 10.14
C HIS A 108 -2.90 4.72 9.06
N HIS A 109 -2.58 4.98 7.79
CA HIS A 109 -3.14 4.28 6.63
C HIS A 109 -4.69 4.20 6.62
N CYS A 110 -5.35 5.23 7.16
CA CYS A 110 -6.81 5.26 7.37
C CYS A 110 -7.33 4.11 8.26
N ALA A 111 -6.50 3.56 9.14
CA ALA A 111 -6.77 2.34 9.90
C ALA A 111 -6.34 2.46 11.39
N GLN A 112 -6.62 3.60 12.03
CA GLN A 112 -6.22 3.87 13.43
C GLN A 112 -6.61 2.76 14.43
N PRO A 113 -7.83 2.18 14.40
CA PRO A 113 -8.21 1.18 15.40
C PRO A 113 -7.34 -0.09 15.39
N ILE A 114 -6.92 -0.57 14.21
CA ILE A 114 -6.08 -1.76 14.13
C ILE A 114 -4.65 -1.47 14.58
N LEU A 115 -4.12 -0.27 14.30
CA LEU A 115 -2.80 0.14 14.80
C LEU A 115 -2.77 0.17 16.33
N ARG A 116 -3.80 0.74 16.96
CA ARG A 116 -3.95 0.72 18.43
C ARG A 116 -4.05 -0.69 18.99
N ARG A 117 -4.69 -1.61 18.26
CA ARG A 117 -4.73 -3.03 18.63
C ARG A 117 -3.35 -3.71 18.56
N PHE A 118 -2.45 -3.21 17.72
CA PHE A 118 -1.03 -3.56 17.67
C PHE A 118 -0.16 -2.76 18.66
N GLY A 119 -0.73 -1.81 19.40
CA GLY A 119 -0.04 -1.01 20.41
C GLY A 119 0.77 0.15 19.83
N VAL A 120 0.50 0.58 18.59
CA VAL A 120 1.17 1.72 17.96
C VAL A 120 0.16 2.72 17.43
N GLU A 121 0.54 3.99 17.28
CA GLU A 121 -0.30 4.98 16.60
C GLU A 121 -0.01 5.07 15.10
N GLU A 122 1.19 4.69 14.65
CA GLU A 122 1.60 4.80 13.25
C GLU A 122 2.48 3.62 12.80
N SER A 123 2.57 3.44 11.49
CA SER A 123 3.54 2.54 10.88
C SER A 123 4.09 3.08 9.57
N ALA A 124 5.28 2.63 9.19
CA ALA A 124 5.76 2.70 7.81
C ALA A 124 5.14 1.55 7.01
N ARG A 125 4.89 1.74 5.72
CA ARG A 125 4.29 0.72 4.84
C ARG A 125 4.90 0.75 3.45
N ALA A 126 5.55 -0.34 3.08
CA ALA A 126 5.92 -0.68 1.71
C ALA A 126 4.84 -1.59 1.11
N SER A 127 4.46 -1.37 -0.15
CA SER A 127 3.45 -2.17 -0.86
C SER A 127 4.03 -2.57 -2.20
N PHE A 128 3.91 -3.85 -2.54
CA PHE A 128 4.46 -4.43 -3.76
C PHE A 128 3.37 -4.53 -4.81
N ALA A 129 3.79 -4.46 -6.08
CA ALA A 129 2.92 -4.52 -7.24
C ALA A 129 3.70 -5.17 -8.40
N ILE A 130 2.98 -5.59 -9.44
CA ILE A 130 3.49 -6.31 -10.62
C ILE A 130 4.77 -5.73 -11.26
N TYR A 131 4.98 -4.42 -11.17
CA TYR A 131 6.12 -3.73 -11.80
C TYR A 131 7.34 -3.59 -10.88
N LYS A 132 7.25 -4.03 -9.62
CA LYS A 132 8.36 -4.00 -8.67
C LYS A 132 9.35 -5.10 -8.96
N THR A 133 10.59 -4.89 -8.54
CA THR A 133 11.74 -5.75 -8.83
C THR A 133 12.45 -6.19 -7.55
N HIS A 134 13.36 -7.16 -7.67
CA HIS A 134 14.23 -7.58 -6.57
C HIS A 134 15.17 -6.43 -6.15
N GLU A 135 15.61 -5.60 -7.10
CA GLU A 135 16.44 -4.42 -6.81
C GLU A 135 15.69 -3.39 -5.95
N ASP A 136 14.38 -3.20 -6.15
CA ASP A 136 13.56 -2.36 -5.27
C ASP A 136 13.62 -2.85 -3.81
N VAL A 137 13.57 -4.17 -3.61
CA VAL A 137 13.65 -4.81 -2.29
C VAL A 137 15.03 -4.62 -1.68
N ASP A 138 16.09 -4.81 -2.46
CA ASP A 138 17.47 -4.62 -2.01
C ASP A 138 17.72 -3.17 -1.57
N ARG A 139 17.26 -2.20 -2.37
CA ARG A 139 17.34 -0.77 -2.04
C ARG A 139 16.59 -0.44 -0.75
N LEU A 140 15.37 -0.98 -0.58
CA LEU A 140 14.59 -0.82 0.64
C LEU A 140 15.36 -1.38 1.85
N PHE A 141 15.92 -2.59 1.73
CA PHE A 141 16.70 -3.23 2.79
C PHE A 141 17.94 -2.42 3.19
N ILE A 142 18.74 -1.99 2.22
CA ILE A 142 19.99 -1.22 2.46
C ILE A 142 19.69 0.01 3.31
N VAL A 143 18.65 0.77 2.95
CA VAL A 143 18.31 2.01 3.65
C VAL A 143 17.71 1.71 5.01
N CYS A 144 16.78 0.73 5.12
CA CYS A 144 16.25 0.31 6.41
C CYS A 144 17.35 -0.16 7.38
N ALA A 145 18.36 -0.88 6.89
CA ALA A 145 19.48 -1.35 7.69
C ALA A 145 20.35 -0.20 8.23
N SER A 146 20.44 0.92 7.51
CA SER A 146 21.19 2.11 7.95
C SER A 146 20.60 2.75 9.21
N PHE A 147 19.28 2.70 9.42
CA PHE A 147 18.63 3.22 10.62
C PHE A 147 19.10 2.49 11.89
N ALA A 148 19.27 1.15 11.82
CA ALA A 148 19.79 0.37 12.93
C ALA A 148 21.26 0.72 13.27
N GLN A 149 22.07 1.09 12.27
CA GLN A 149 23.44 1.56 12.49
C GLN A 149 23.44 2.93 13.18
N ALA A 150 22.60 3.87 12.74
CA ALA A 150 22.49 5.21 13.34
C ALA A 150 22.06 5.16 14.82
N ASN A 151 21.17 4.23 15.20
CA ASN A 151 20.75 4.03 16.58
C ASN A 151 21.86 3.54 17.52
N ARG A 152 22.85 2.79 17.00
CA ARG A 152 24.00 2.37 17.81
C ARG A 152 24.84 3.55 18.28
N TYR A 153 24.89 4.64 17.50
CA TYR A 153 25.66 5.84 17.84
C TYR A 153 24.92 6.79 18.79
N LYS A 154 23.58 6.75 18.86
CA LYS A 154 22.80 7.55 19.82
C LYS A 154 22.78 6.98 21.25
N LYS A 155 23.20 5.73 21.44
CA LYS A 155 23.21 5.02 22.74
C LYS A 155 24.58 4.98 23.43
N ILE A 156 25.61 5.61 22.85
CA ILE A 156 26.94 5.82 23.44
C ILE A 156 27.01 7.27 23.91
#